data_AF-A0A6C0HBN9-F1
#
_entry.id   AF-A0A6C0HBN9-F1
#
_cell.length_a   1.000
_cell.length_b   1.000
_cell.length_c   1.000
_cell.angle_alpha   90.00
_cell.angle_beta   90.00
_cell.angle_gamma   90.00
#
_symmetry.space_group_name_H-M   'P 1'
#
loop_
_entity.id
_entity.type
_entity.pdbx_description
1 polymer ?
#
loop_
_entity_poly.entity_id
_entity_poly.type
_entity_poly.pdbx_seq_one_letter_code
_entity_poly.pdbx_strand_id
1 'polypeptide(L)'
;MNFIEIPNKIESKVKAKIHSKIPKNIIQVYKYNRIHPHIYNSIMKMLDKNPDYNYYFITYDICEELIKQHFDENTLIAYNKIKVGAAKADFIRYITLYIYGGIYLDLDASIEIELSKFILSNIDYIFFYRFVEDVKIVQWLIMTKPKNFIMKQIIDEMVRRINMNNETNIFLATGPTLFTDVIYNLIFNTNVYDYLKHSTLLERKTFCLDVLSRVHFDGIFYDMCEYTEQFKFRMPGYTTSMLYVDEERFNRNSNIFIANPKMFHDSTTQLISSNEPDNCFVQNQNEIMISLYKNSKRLIYDNITLAKIVNTTNNDFSNIDGNHNQDTNIEISKILSEMMNNSITINEIIYNFIKH
;
A
#
# COMPACT_ATOMS: atom_id res chain seq x y z
N MET A 1 11.24 16.47 18.53
CA MET A 1 9.89 16.93 18.11
C MET A 1 8.93 16.68 19.25
N ASN A 2 8.07 17.65 19.59
CA ASN A 2 7.05 17.44 20.62
C ASN A 2 5.82 16.78 19.99
N PHE A 3 5.60 15.51 20.28
CA PHE A 3 4.38 14.79 19.90
C PHE A 3 3.23 15.15 20.82
N ILE A 4 2.00 15.03 20.31
CA ILE A 4 0.77 15.22 21.08
C ILE A 4 0.13 13.86 21.31
N GLU A 5 -0.26 13.60 22.55
CA GLU A 5 -1.08 12.44 22.88
C GLU A 5 -2.54 12.70 22.51
N ILE A 6 -3.14 11.80 21.73
CA ILE A 6 -4.54 11.88 21.29
C ILE A 6 -5.37 10.85 22.08
N PRO A 7 -6.58 11.21 22.55
CA PRO A 7 -7.48 10.24 23.15
C PRO A 7 -7.91 9.16 22.15
N ASN A 8 -8.07 7.93 22.62
CA ASN A 8 -8.56 6.81 21.80
C ASN A 8 -10.00 7.02 21.31
N LYS A 9 -10.77 7.88 21.99
CA LYS A 9 -12.11 8.28 21.61
C LYS A 9 -12.33 9.76 21.90
N ILE A 10 -12.98 10.46 20.97
CA ILE A 10 -13.51 11.82 21.18
C ILE A 10 -15.00 11.76 20.83
N GLU A 11 -15.87 12.08 21.80
CA GLU A 11 -17.32 12.08 21.59
C GLU A 11 -17.74 13.23 20.68
N SER A 12 -18.83 13.04 19.94
CA SER A 12 -19.40 14.08 19.10
C SER A 12 -19.81 15.30 19.93
N LYS A 13 -19.54 16.50 19.40
CA LYS A 13 -19.88 17.79 20.04
C LYS A 13 -21.39 18.04 20.03
N VAL A 14 -22.09 17.53 19.02
CA VAL A 14 -23.54 17.60 18.91
C VAL A 14 -24.13 16.23 18.64
N LYS A 15 -25.41 16.05 18.97
CA LYS A 15 -26.13 14.81 18.64
C LYS A 15 -26.47 14.76 17.15
N ALA A 16 -26.31 13.58 16.56
CA ALA A 16 -26.75 13.32 15.20
C ALA A 16 -28.27 13.52 15.07
N LYS A 17 -28.69 14.30 14.07
CA LYS A 17 -30.12 14.57 13.81
C LYS A 17 -30.81 13.46 13.01
N ILE A 18 -30.05 12.74 12.20
CA ILE A 18 -30.54 11.73 11.26
C ILE A 18 -29.83 10.42 11.57
N HIS A 19 -30.62 9.35 11.74
CA HIS A 19 -30.08 8.00 11.83
C HIS A 19 -29.70 7.52 10.43
N SER A 20 -28.46 7.08 10.26
CA SER A 20 -27.91 6.57 9.01
C SER A 20 -27.42 5.14 9.22
N LYS A 21 -27.53 4.31 8.17
CA LYS A 21 -26.95 2.95 8.19
C LYS A 21 -25.43 2.97 8.35
N ILE A 22 -24.74 3.95 7.76
CA ILE A 22 -23.33 4.23 8.04
C ILE A 22 -23.27 5.09 9.32
N PRO A 23 -22.76 4.55 10.44
CA PRO A 23 -22.70 5.30 11.70
C PRO A 23 -21.80 6.53 11.60
N LYS A 24 -22.07 7.53 12.45
CA LYS A 24 -21.27 8.75 12.52
C LYS A 24 -20.01 8.56 13.36
N ASN A 25 -19.14 7.67 12.88
CA ASN A 25 -17.86 7.35 13.48
C ASN A 25 -16.76 7.62 12.46
N ILE A 26 -15.77 8.43 12.80
CA ILE A 26 -14.53 8.58 12.04
C ILE A 26 -13.45 7.77 12.76
N ILE A 27 -12.80 6.88 12.03
CA ILE A 27 -11.82 5.93 12.56
C ILE A 27 -10.49 6.19 11.86
N GLN A 28 -9.44 6.42 12.65
CA GLN A 28 -8.07 6.44 12.15
C GLN A 28 -7.22 5.49 12.98
N VAL A 29 -6.14 5.00 12.38
CA VAL A 29 -5.30 3.95 12.94
C VAL A 29 -3.86 4.42 12.97
N TYR A 30 -3.16 4.10 14.06
CA TYR A 30 -1.71 4.24 14.13
C TYR A 30 -1.12 3.31 15.19
N LYS A 31 0.20 3.16 15.23
CA LYS A 31 0.85 2.24 16.16
C LYS A 31 0.60 2.61 17.63
N TYR A 32 0.70 3.90 17.95
CA TYR A 32 0.53 4.45 19.29
C TYR A 32 -0.34 5.71 19.27
N ASN A 33 -0.82 6.15 20.43
CA ASN A 33 -1.66 7.34 20.57
C ASN A 33 -0.87 8.66 20.64
N ARG A 34 0.35 8.71 20.08
CA ARG A 34 1.19 9.92 20.03
C ARG A 34 1.48 10.30 18.58
N ILE A 35 1.03 11.49 18.19
CA ILE A 35 1.04 11.95 16.80
C ILE A 35 1.67 13.34 16.66
N HIS A 36 2.12 13.65 15.45
CA HIS A 36 2.69 14.96 15.14
C HIS A 36 1.65 16.08 15.32
N PRO A 37 2.00 17.27 15.87
CA PRO A 37 1.06 18.37 16.09
C PRO A 37 0.26 18.77 14.84
N HIS A 38 0.88 18.71 13.66
CA HIS A 38 0.21 19.00 12.39
C HIS A 38 -0.94 18.03 12.09
N ILE A 39 -0.72 16.74 12.36
CA ILE A 39 -1.74 15.69 12.18
C ILE A 39 -2.86 15.92 13.20
N TYR A 40 -2.52 16.15 14.46
CA TYR A 40 -3.50 16.48 15.50
C TYR A 40 -4.39 17.67 15.10
N ASN A 41 -3.77 18.76 14.61
CA ASN A 41 -4.50 19.94 14.16
C ASN A 41 -5.41 19.67 12.95
N SER A 42 -4.97 18.81 12.02
CA SER A 42 -5.80 18.35 10.90
C SER A 42 -7.03 17.58 11.37
N ILE A 43 -6.85 16.68 12.35
CA ILE A 43 -7.95 15.92 12.96
C ILE A 43 -8.94 16.86 13.63
N MET A 44 -8.47 17.81 14.45
CA MET A 44 -9.37 18.76 15.13
C MET A 44 -10.18 19.58 14.13
N LYS A 45 -9.56 20.08 13.05
CA LYS A 45 -10.27 20.80 11.98
C LYS A 45 -11.34 19.93 11.29
N MET A 46 -11.02 18.66 11.03
CA MET A 46 -11.97 17.71 10.47
C MET A 46 -13.17 17.50 11.41
N LEU A 47 -12.95 17.37 12.72
CA LEU A 47 -14.00 17.20 13.72
C LEU A 47 -14.82 18.48 13.95
N ASP A 48 -14.21 19.66 13.85
CA ASP A 48 -14.93 20.93 13.90
C ASP A 48 -15.91 21.07 12.74
N LYS A 49 -15.53 20.57 11.56
CA LYS A 49 -16.39 20.53 10.36
C LYS A 49 -17.46 19.42 10.43
N ASN A 50 -17.23 18.41 11.26
CA ASN A 50 -18.08 17.23 11.42
C ASN A 50 -18.48 17.04 12.90
N PRO A 51 -19.12 18.04 13.54
CA PRO A 51 -19.31 18.07 14.99
C PRO A 51 -20.25 16.98 15.52
N ASP A 52 -21.01 16.31 14.65
CA ASP A 52 -21.92 15.22 14.99
C ASP A 52 -21.31 13.82 14.81
N TYR A 53 -20.00 13.75 14.55
CA TYR A 53 -19.25 12.50 14.47
C TYR A 53 -18.45 12.23 15.74
N ASN A 54 -18.48 10.97 16.18
CA ASN A 54 -17.50 10.47 17.14
C ASN A 54 -16.19 10.19 16.40
N TYR A 55 -15.08 10.36 17.09
CA TYR A 55 -13.76 10.00 16.60
C TYR A 55 -13.22 8.81 17.38
N TYR A 56 -12.63 7.85 16.68
CA TYR A 56 -11.94 6.71 17.25
C TYR A 56 -10.51 6.66 16.71
N PHE A 57 -9.55 6.69 17.64
CA PHE A 57 -8.15 6.47 17.35
C PHE A 57 -7.78 5.07 17.81
N ILE A 58 -7.54 4.17 16.86
CA ILE A 58 -7.31 2.76 17.16
C ILE A 58 -5.82 2.47 17.09
N THR A 59 -5.24 2.11 18.24
CA THR A 59 -3.87 1.62 18.34
C THR A 59 -3.80 0.12 18.03
N TYR A 60 -2.58 -0.40 17.90
CA TYR A 60 -2.38 -1.82 17.64
C TYR A 60 -2.92 -2.68 18.80
N ASP A 61 -2.64 -2.27 20.04
CA ASP A 61 -3.10 -2.96 21.25
C ASP A 61 -4.63 -2.98 21.33
N ILE A 62 -5.29 -1.86 21.00
CA ILE A 62 -6.76 -1.80 20.95
C ILE A 62 -7.30 -2.76 19.90
N CYS A 63 -6.70 -2.82 18.70
CA CYS A 63 -7.16 -3.75 17.68
C CYS A 63 -6.97 -5.21 18.08
N GLU A 64 -5.88 -5.55 18.75
CA GLU A 64 -5.66 -6.92 19.24
C GLU A 64 -6.78 -7.36 20.19
N GLU A 65 -7.17 -6.49 21.12
CA GLU A 65 -8.28 -6.74 22.03
C GLU A 65 -9.63 -6.85 21.30
N LEU A 66 -9.86 -6.02 20.27
CA LEU A 66 -11.06 -6.12 19.44
C LEU A 66 -11.12 -7.45 18.69
N ILE A 67 -9.98 -7.95 18.20
CA ILE A 67 -9.93 -9.25 17.54
C ILE A 67 -10.26 -10.36 18.54
N LYS A 68 -9.65 -10.36 19.73
CA LYS A 68 -9.94 -11.34 20.79
C LYS A 68 -11.41 -11.37 21.21
N GLN A 69 -12.08 -10.22 21.20
CA GLN A 69 -13.48 -10.09 21.61
C GLN A 69 -14.49 -10.49 20.52
N HIS A 70 -14.16 -10.30 19.24
CA HIS A 70 -15.14 -10.36 18.15
C HIS A 70 -14.83 -11.39 17.06
N PHE A 71 -13.63 -11.93 17.01
CA PHE A 71 -13.16 -12.84 15.96
C PHE A 71 -12.55 -14.11 16.54
N ASP A 72 -12.31 -15.09 15.67
CA ASP A 72 -11.73 -16.37 16.06
C ASP A 72 -10.21 -16.29 16.29
N GLU A 73 -9.67 -17.36 16.87
CA GLU A 73 -8.24 -17.46 17.14
C GLU A 73 -7.41 -17.40 15.84
N ASN A 74 -7.93 -17.90 14.72
CA ASN A 74 -7.23 -17.84 13.43
C ASN A 74 -7.01 -16.41 12.95
N THR A 75 -7.96 -15.52 13.19
CA THR A 75 -7.86 -14.09 12.88
C THR A 75 -6.77 -13.44 13.73
N LEU A 76 -6.70 -13.77 15.03
CA LEU A 76 -5.65 -13.29 15.93
C LEU A 76 -4.26 -13.79 15.50
N ILE A 77 -4.15 -15.07 15.13
CA ILE A 77 -2.91 -15.65 14.60
C ILE A 77 -2.46 -14.91 13.34
N ALA A 78 -3.37 -14.62 12.40
CA ALA A 78 -3.05 -13.87 11.19
C ALA A 78 -2.56 -12.45 11.51
N TYR A 79 -3.24 -11.74 12.43
CA TYR A 79 -2.84 -10.41 12.87
C TYR A 79 -1.41 -10.38 13.47
N ASN A 80 -1.07 -11.39 14.27
CA ASN A 80 0.23 -11.50 14.95
C ASN A 80 1.39 -11.87 14.02
N LYS A 81 1.11 -12.48 12.87
CA LYS A 81 2.09 -12.74 11.81
C LYS A 81 2.56 -11.46 11.11
N ILE A 82 1.73 -10.42 11.05
CA ILE A 82 2.09 -9.18 10.36
C ILE A 82 3.07 -8.36 11.20
N LYS A 83 4.25 -8.09 10.63
CA LYS A 83 5.30 -7.24 11.22
C LYS A 83 5.39 -5.84 10.59
N VAL A 84 4.95 -5.71 9.33
CA VAL A 84 4.98 -4.46 8.59
C VAL A 84 3.83 -3.55 9.03
N GLY A 85 4.14 -2.33 9.47
CA GLY A 85 3.16 -1.38 10.01
C GLY A 85 2.03 -1.03 9.04
N ALA A 86 2.33 -0.82 7.76
CA ALA A 86 1.33 -0.52 6.73
C ALA A 86 0.32 -1.67 6.54
N ALA A 87 0.81 -2.91 6.39
CA ALA A 87 -0.05 -4.09 6.30
C ALA A 87 -0.87 -4.32 7.59
N LYS A 88 -0.31 -3.94 8.75
CA LYS A 88 -1.03 -3.99 10.02
C LYS A 88 -2.17 -2.97 10.04
N ALA A 89 -1.94 -1.76 9.53
CA ALA A 89 -2.99 -0.74 9.38
C ALA A 89 -4.09 -1.16 8.38
N ASP A 90 -3.74 -1.87 7.31
CA ASP A 90 -4.73 -2.51 6.43
C ASP A 90 -5.62 -3.48 7.22
N PHE A 91 -5.04 -4.37 8.03
CA PHE A 91 -5.81 -5.31 8.84
C PHE A 91 -6.77 -4.60 9.81
N ILE A 92 -6.24 -3.61 10.55
CA ILE A 92 -7.00 -2.89 11.57
C ILE A 92 -8.18 -2.13 10.95
N ARG A 93 -8.01 -1.52 9.77
CA ARG A 93 -9.10 -0.77 9.13
C ARG A 93 -10.30 -1.66 8.82
N TYR A 94 -10.06 -2.87 8.32
CA TYR A 94 -11.13 -3.79 7.99
C TYR A 94 -11.85 -4.30 9.24
N ILE A 95 -11.08 -4.69 10.27
CA ILE A 95 -11.63 -5.14 11.56
C ILE A 95 -12.49 -4.06 12.21
N THR A 96 -11.96 -2.84 12.30
CA THR A 96 -12.64 -1.74 12.98
C THR A 96 -13.89 -1.28 12.23
N LEU A 97 -13.86 -1.22 10.89
CA LEU A 97 -15.05 -0.95 10.10
C LEU A 97 -16.09 -2.05 10.20
N TYR A 98 -15.69 -3.32 10.27
CA TYR A 98 -16.65 -4.41 10.45
C TYR A 98 -17.35 -4.33 11.81
N ILE A 99 -16.63 -3.99 12.88
CA ILE A 99 -17.21 -3.88 14.23
C ILE A 99 -18.07 -2.62 14.35
N TYR A 100 -17.49 -1.46 14.05
CA TYR A 100 -18.09 -0.16 14.37
C TYR A 100 -18.84 0.48 13.21
N GLY A 101 -18.54 0.10 11.97
CA GLY A 101 -18.91 0.88 10.80
C GLY A 101 -18.38 2.31 10.85
N GLY A 102 -18.87 3.13 9.94
CA GLY A 102 -18.53 4.54 9.83
C GLY A 102 -17.53 4.79 8.71
N ILE A 103 -16.58 5.67 8.96
CA ILE A 103 -15.63 6.18 7.99
C ILE A 103 -14.23 5.87 8.49
N TYR A 104 -13.50 5.03 7.75
CA TYR A 104 -12.07 4.92 7.92
C TYR A 104 -11.36 5.98 7.07
N LEU A 105 -10.31 6.58 7.63
CA LEU A 105 -9.45 7.53 6.94
C LEU A 105 -7.99 7.28 7.33
N ASP A 106 -7.08 7.19 6.36
CA ASP A 106 -5.64 7.15 6.64
C ASP A 106 -5.21 8.36 7.48
N LEU A 107 -4.22 8.19 8.36
CA LEU A 107 -3.82 9.23 9.29
C LEU A 107 -3.18 10.45 8.60
N ASP A 108 -2.63 10.27 7.39
CA ASP A 108 -2.12 11.36 6.58
C ASP A 108 -3.18 12.04 5.71
N ALA A 109 -4.43 11.56 5.66
CA ALA A 109 -5.49 12.12 4.84
C ALA A 109 -6.38 13.13 5.61
N SER A 110 -7.15 13.94 4.88
CA SER A 110 -8.12 14.88 5.47
C SER A 110 -9.47 14.91 4.72
N ILE A 111 -10.52 15.28 5.46
CA ILE A 111 -11.88 15.47 4.94
C ILE A 111 -12.22 16.95 5.01
N GLU A 112 -12.51 17.55 3.87
CA GLU A 112 -12.73 18.99 3.71
C GLU A 112 -14.18 19.41 3.59
N ILE A 113 -15.11 18.46 3.75
CA ILE A 113 -16.55 18.69 3.69
C ILE A 113 -17.27 18.26 4.97
N GLU A 114 -18.54 18.67 5.07
CA GLU A 114 -19.49 18.17 6.07
C GLU A 114 -20.06 16.82 5.59
N LEU A 115 -19.58 15.72 6.18
CA LEU A 115 -19.98 14.35 5.83
C LEU A 115 -21.48 14.12 5.97
N SER A 116 -22.14 14.79 6.92
CA SER A 116 -23.58 14.71 7.14
C SER A 116 -24.43 15.20 5.96
N LYS A 117 -23.86 16.02 5.06
CA LYS A 117 -24.51 16.43 3.81
C LYS A 117 -24.16 15.53 2.62
N PHE A 118 -23.04 14.81 2.73
CA PHE A 118 -22.53 13.93 1.68
C PHE A 118 -23.11 12.52 1.78
N ILE A 119 -23.19 11.96 2.99
CA ILE A 119 -23.60 10.58 3.23
C ILE A 119 -25.14 10.53 3.38
N LEU A 120 -25.81 9.88 2.44
CA LEU A 120 -27.24 9.63 2.49
C LEU A 120 -27.59 8.53 3.51
N SER A 121 -28.73 8.64 4.19
CA SER A 121 -29.07 7.83 5.38
C SER A 121 -29.26 6.33 5.11
N ASN A 122 -29.67 5.95 3.90
CA ASN A 122 -30.06 4.57 3.58
C ASN A 122 -28.96 3.77 2.87
N ILE A 123 -27.76 4.33 2.79
CA ILE A 123 -26.63 3.73 2.07
C ILE A 123 -25.87 2.76 2.98
N ASP A 124 -25.56 1.56 2.46
CA ASP A 124 -24.84 0.52 3.17
C ASP A 124 -23.32 0.74 3.17
N TYR A 125 -22.78 1.32 2.10
CA TYR A 125 -21.37 1.65 1.96
C TYR A 125 -21.12 2.69 0.86
N ILE A 126 -20.02 3.42 0.98
CA ILE A 126 -19.49 4.30 -0.07
C ILE A 126 -18.02 3.95 -0.24
N PHE A 127 -17.67 3.50 -1.43
CA PHE A 127 -16.28 3.23 -1.83
C PHE A 127 -15.86 4.19 -2.93
N PHE A 128 -14.56 4.45 -3.01
CA PHE A 128 -13.99 5.29 -4.04
C PHE A 128 -13.09 4.43 -4.91
N TYR A 129 -13.06 4.69 -6.21
CA TYR A 129 -12.08 4.09 -7.11
C TYR A 129 -11.25 5.19 -7.76
N ARG A 130 -10.08 4.83 -8.28
CA ARG A 130 -9.28 5.75 -9.09
C ARG A 130 -8.77 5.02 -10.33
N PHE A 131 -8.75 5.75 -11.44
CA PHE A 131 -8.08 5.33 -12.67
C PHE A 131 -6.67 5.90 -12.71
N VAL A 132 -5.66 5.05 -12.93
CA VAL A 132 -4.31 5.48 -13.29
C VAL A 132 -3.84 4.67 -14.48
N GLU A 133 -3.50 3.41 -14.25
CA GLU A 133 -3.16 2.41 -15.26
C GLU A 133 -4.18 1.25 -15.25
N ASP A 134 -4.82 1.05 -14.09
CA ASP A 134 -5.90 0.10 -13.80
C ASP A 134 -6.97 0.75 -12.89
N VAL A 135 -8.08 0.03 -12.66
CA VAL A 135 -9.10 0.43 -11.67
C VAL A 135 -8.68 -0.14 -10.33
N LYS A 136 -8.28 0.75 -9.41
CA LYS A 136 -8.05 0.38 -8.01
C LYS A 136 -9.10 1.00 -7.13
N ILE A 137 -9.68 0.18 -6.27
CA ILE A 137 -10.56 0.68 -5.23
C ILE A 137 -9.68 1.23 -4.11
N VAL A 138 -9.96 2.48 -3.74
CA VAL A 138 -9.25 3.22 -2.72
C VAL A 138 -9.57 2.63 -1.35
N GLN A 139 -8.54 2.29 -0.59
CA GLN A 139 -8.67 1.78 0.77
C GLN A 139 -8.30 2.80 1.86
N TRP A 140 -7.70 3.94 1.48
CA TRP A 140 -7.33 5.01 2.44
C TRP A 140 -8.55 5.80 2.92
N LEU A 141 -9.69 5.64 2.25
CA LEU A 141 -11.00 6.17 2.63
C LEU A 141 -12.07 5.12 2.33
N ILE A 142 -12.74 4.62 3.36
CA ILE A 142 -13.80 3.61 3.23
C ILE A 142 -14.96 4.01 4.13
N MET A 143 -16.17 4.01 3.61
CA MET A 143 -17.37 4.27 4.41
C MET A 143 -18.31 3.07 4.35
N THR A 144 -18.75 2.55 5.49
CA THR A 144 -19.60 1.35 5.50
C THR A 144 -20.39 1.20 6.79
N LYS A 145 -21.54 0.51 6.73
CA LYS A 145 -22.29 0.09 7.91
C LYS A 145 -21.53 -1.00 8.68
N PRO A 146 -21.75 -1.13 10.00
CA PRO A 146 -21.18 -2.24 10.75
C PRO A 146 -21.71 -3.58 10.22
N LYS A 147 -20.90 -4.62 10.36
CA LYS A 147 -21.18 -5.99 9.92
C LYS A 147 -21.51 -6.10 8.43
N ASN A 148 -20.98 -5.19 7.60
CA ASN A 148 -21.15 -5.26 6.16
C ASN A 148 -20.56 -6.56 5.60
N PHE A 149 -21.33 -7.24 4.74
CA PHE A 149 -20.96 -8.52 4.15
C PHE A 149 -19.66 -8.44 3.34
N ILE A 150 -19.47 -7.38 2.55
CA ILE A 150 -18.25 -7.18 1.75
C ILE A 150 -17.03 -7.08 2.67
N MET A 151 -17.14 -6.32 3.77
CA MET A 151 -16.06 -6.20 4.75
C MET A 151 -15.73 -7.54 5.40
N LYS A 152 -16.72 -8.40 5.68
CA LYS A 152 -16.47 -9.75 6.19
C LYS A 152 -15.67 -10.60 5.20
N GLN A 153 -16.06 -10.56 3.92
CA GLN A 153 -15.37 -11.29 2.86
C GLN A 153 -13.92 -10.82 2.70
N ILE A 154 -13.67 -9.51 2.82
CA ILE A 154 -12.32 -8.94 2.79
C ILE A 154 -11.49 -9.47 3.97
N ILE A 155 -12.05 -9.46 5.18
CA ILE A 155 -11.36 -9.97 6.38
C ILE A 155 -11.04 -11.46 6.21
N ASP A 156 -12.01 -12.26 5.76
CA ASP A 156 -11.84 -13.71 5.60
C ASP A 156 -10.77 -14.04 4.56
N GLU A 157 -10.79 -13.34 3.43
CA GLU A 157 -9.79 -13.53 2.38
C GLU A 157 -8.40 -13.05 2.84
N MET A 158 -8.32 -11.93 3.56
CA MET A 158 -7.07 -11.44 4.16
C MET A 158 -6.46 -12.48 5.10
N VAL A 159 -7.27 -12.99 6.05
CA VAL A 159 -6.86 -14.01 7.02
C VAL A 159 -6.42 -15.28 6.30
N ARG A 160 -7.14 -15.69 5.25
CA ARG A 160 -6.78 -16.84 4.41
C ARG A 160 -5.43 -16.64 3.72
N ARG A 161 -5.20 -15.50 3.05
CA ARG A 161 -3.93 -15.19 2.35
C ARG A 161 -2.74 -15.20 3.31
N ILE A 162 -2.90 -14.58 4.49
CA ILE A 162 -1.87 -14.54 5.52
C ILE A 162 -1.60 -15.93 6.10
N ASN A 163 -2.65 -16.69 6.44
CA ASN A 163 -2.46 -17.97 7.13
C ASN A 163 -1.96 -19.09 6.22
N MET A 164 -2.39 -19.11 4.96
CA MET A 164 -1.92 -20.09 3.99
C MET A 164 -0.58 -19.72 3.34
N ASN A 165 -0.04 -18.52 3.59
CA ASN A 165 1.11 -17.95 2.88
C ASN A 165 0.92 -17.96 1.34
N ASN A 166 -0.33 -17.82 0.88
CA ASN A 166 -0.64 -17.85 -0.55
C ASN A 166 -0.14 -16.61 -1.30
N GLU A 167 0.11 -15.52 -0.57
CA GLU A 167 0.72 -14.30 -1.08
C GLU A 167 1.91 -13.96 -0.17
N THR A 168 3.12 -14.09 -0.72
CA THR A 168 4.37 -13.87 0.04
C THR A 168 4.64 -12.39 0.26
N ASN A 169 4.08 -11.52 -0.59
CA ASN A 169 4.13 -10.09 -0.40
C ASN A 169 2.97 -9.64 0.49
N ILE A 170 3.23 -9.46 1.78
CA ILE A 170 2.21 -9.09 2.76
C ILE A 170 1.44 -7.80 2.39
N PHE A 171 2.07 -6.87 1.65
CA PHE A 171 1.39 -5.67 1.17
C PHE A 171 0.31 -5.99 0.10
N LEU A 172 0.55 -6.99 -0.75
CA LEU A 172 -0.45 -7.47 -1.71
C LEU A 172 -1.53 -8.31 -1.02
N ALA A 173 -1.17 -9.01 0.06
CA ALA A 173 -2.07 -9.84 0.83
C ALA A 173 -3.11 -9.04 1.63
N THR A 174 -2.80 -7.81 2.04
CA THR A 174 -3.67 -6.97 2.90
C THR A 174 -4.17 -5.70 2.24
N GLY A 175 -3.46 -5.20 1.22
CA GLY A 175 -3.65 -3.86 0.68
C GLY A 175 -4.70 -3.75 -0.44
N PRO A 176 -4.55 -2.78 -1.35
CA PRO A 176 -5.61 -2.43 -2.31
C PRO A 176 -5.88 -3.53 -3.33
N THR A 177 -4.92 -4.43 -3.58
CA THR A 177 -5.10 -5.61 -4.44
C THR A 177 -6.12 -6.56 -3.82
N LEU A 178 -5.91 -7.01 -2.57
CA LEU A 178 -6.89 -7.80 -1.83
C LEU A 178 -8.29 -7.15 -1.87
N PHE A 179 -8.35 -5.86 -1.52
CA PHE A 179 -9.62 -5.14 -1.43
C PHE A 179 -10.36 -5.14 -2.78
N THR A 180 -9.62 -4.93 -3.87
CA THR A 180 -10.15 -4.95 -5.23
C THR A 180 -10.56 -6.36 -5.65
N ASP A 181 -9.73 -7.38 -5.40
CA ASP A 181 -9.99 -8.78 -5.76
C ASP A 181 -11.30 -9.29 -5.15
N VAL A 182 -11.53 -9.02 -3.86
CA VAL A 182 -12.72 -9.50 -3.15
C VAL A 182 -13.98 -8.83 -3.70
N ILE A 183 -13.95 -7.50 -3.85
CA ILE A 183 -15.10 -6.75 -4.40
C ILE A 183 -15.39 -7.21 -5.83
N TYR A 184 -14.35 -7.42 -6.63
CA TYR A 184 -14.47 -7.92 -8.00
C TYR A 184 -15.13 -9.31 -8.03
N ASN A 185 -14.65 -10.24 -7.21
CA ASN A 185 -15.23 -11.58 -7.13
C ASN A 185 -16.72 -11.52 -6.72
N LEU A 186 -17.07 -10.71 -5.73
CA LEU A 186 -18.45 -10.60 -5.26
C LEU A 186 -19.42 -10.06 -6.32
N ILE A 187 -18.96 -9.18 -7.22
CA ILE A 187 -19.82 -8.57 -8.24
C ILE A 187 -19.90 -9.45 -9.49
N PHE A 188 -18.79 -10.05 -9.91
CA PHE A 188 -18.69 -10.77 -11.18
C PHE A 188 -18.70 -12.29 -11.02
N ASN A 189 -18.76 -12.80 -9.79
CA ASN A 189 -18.69 -14.23 -9.45
C ASN A 189 -17.51 -14.93 -10.12
N THR A 190 -16.31 -14.35 -9.95
CA THR A 190 -15.08 -14.78 -10.63
C THR A 190 -13.88 -14.73 -9.69
N ASN A 191 -13.07 -15.79 -9.74
CA ASN A 191 -11.94 -15.98 -8.83
C ASN A 191 -10.70 -15.14 -9.21
N VAL A 192 -10.73 -14.40 -10.31
CA VAL A 192 -9.55 -13.69 -10.82
C VAL A 192 -9.90 -12.24 -11.11
N TYR A 193 -9.40 -11.33 -10.27
CA TYR A 193 -9.07 -9.98 -10.72
C TYR A 193 -7.72 -10.07 -11.44
N ASP A 194 -7.78 -10.07 -12.77
CA ASP A 194 -6.60 -10.27 -13.59
C ASP A 194 -5.85 -8.93 -13.75
N TYR A 195 -5.06 -8.57 -12.74
CA TYR A 195 -4.23 -7.37 -12.79
C TYR A 195 -3.16 -7.43 -13.90
N LEU A 196 -2.83 -8.64 -14.39
CA LEU A 196 -1.84 -8.92 -15.43
C LEU A 196 -2.42 -8.91 -16.84
N LYS A 197 -3.72 -9.16 -17.02
CA LYS A 197 -4.39 -8.84 -18.28
C LYS A 197 -4.31 -7.33 -18.44
N HIS A 198 -3.51 -6.91 -19.40
CA HIS A 198 -3.56 -5.61 -20.05
C HIS A 198 -4.94 -5.40 -20.70
N SER A 199 -5.99 -5.34 -19.88
CA SER A 199 -7.32 -4.95 -20.31
C SER A 199 -7.23 -3.49 -20.71
N THR A 200 -7.80 -3.19 -21.87
CA THR A 200 -7.77 -1.85 -22.45
C THR A 200 -8.50 -0.86 -21.54
N LEU A 201 -8.17 0.43 -21.66
CA LEU A 201 -8.83 1.49 -20.91
C LEU A 201 -10.37 1.45 -21.07
N LEU A 202 -10.85 1.05 -22.25
CA LEU A 202 -12.27 0.92 -22.55
C LEU A 202 -12.92 -0.25 -21.79
N GLU A 203 -12.30 -1.42 -21.79
CA GLU A 203 -12.79 -2.59 -21.03
C GLU A 203 -12.82 -2.32 -19.53
N ARG A 204 -11.83 -1.60 -19.00
CA ARG A 204 -11.76 -1.20 -17.59
C ARG A 204 -12.81 -0.14 -17.22
N LYS A 205 -13.12 0.77 -18.14
CA LYS A 205 -14.18 1.78 -17.94
C LYS A 205 -15.58 1.14 -18.01
N THR A 206 -15.81 0.26 -18.97
CA THR A 206 -17.02 -0.57 -19.06
C THR A 206 -17.16 -1.42 -17.80
N PHE A 207 -16.07 -2.02 -17.31
CA PHE A 207 -16.04 -2.73 -16.03
C PHE A 207 -16.49 -1.87 -14.85
N CYS A 208 -15.98 -0.64 -14.72
CA CYS A 208 -16.37 0.26 -13.64
C CYS A 208 -17.86 0.64 -13.73
N LEU A 209 -18.37 0.86 -14.96
CA LEU A 209 -19.78 1.10 -15.21
C LEU A 209 -20.66 -0.14 -14.95
N ASP A 210 -20.13 -1.35 -15.20
CA ASP A 210 -20.78 -2.62 -14.86
C ASP A 210 -20.81 -2.85 -13.34
N VAL A 211 -19.73 -2.53 -12.62
CA VAL A 211 -19.72 -2.47 -11.16
C VAL A 211 -20.80 -1.51 -10.67
N LEU A 212 -20.81 -0.28 -11.18
CA LEU A 212 -21.78 0.74 -10.79
C LEU A 212 -23.24 0.35 -11.09
N SER A 213 -23.48 -0.42 -12.15
CA SER A 213 -24.84 -0.82 -12.58
C SER A 213 -25.32 -2.14 -11.97
N ARG A 214 -24.41 -3.03 -11.55
CA ARG A 214 -24.72 -4.36 -10.98
C ARG A 214 -24.64 -4.42 -9.46
N VAL A 215 -24.23 -3.34 -8.81
CA VAL A 215 -24.31 -3.21 -7.35
C VAL A 215 -25.79 -3.17 -6.96
N HIS A 216 -26.34 -4.35 -6.71
CA HIS A 216 -27.66 -4.59 -6.11
C HIS A 216 -27.65 -4.42 -4.58
N PHE A 217 -26.51 -4.07 -4.00
CA PHE A 217 -26.41 -3.68 -2.61
C PHE A 217 -26.68 -2.18 -2.50
N ASP A 218 -27.26 -1.72 -1.39
CA ASP A 218 -27.59 -0.30 -1.14
C ASP A 218 -26.32 0.60 -1.03
N GLY A 219 -25.23 0.32 -1.75
CA GLY A 219 -23.95 1.04 -1.71
C GLY A 219 -23.68 1.89 -2.95
N ILE A 220 -22.67 2.76 -2.85
CA ILE A 220 -22.28 3.70 -3.91
C ILE A 220 -20.78 3.57 -4.18
N PHE A 221 -20.40 3.70 -5.46
CA PHE A 221 -19.01 3.90 -5.88
C PHE A 221 -18.85 5.28 -6.51
N TYR A 222 -17.79 5.99 -6.11
CA TYR A 222 -17.43 7.29 -6.68
C TYR A 222 -16.05 7.27 -7.32
N ASP A 223 -15.87 8.05 -8.39
CA ASP A 223 -14.54 8.33 -8.93
C ASP A 223 -13.82 9.31 -7.99
N MET A 224 -12.75 8.86 -7.36
CA MET A 224 -11.95 9.67 -6.44
C MET A 224 -11.38 10.93 -7.12
N CYS A 225 -11.20 10.95 -8.45
CA CYS A 225 -10.73 12.13 -9.17
C CYS A 225 -11.71 13.31 -9.04
N GLU A 226 -13.02 13.05 -8.95
CA GLU A 226 -14.05 14.09 -8.81
C GLU A 226 -14.13 14.68 -7.40
N TYR A 227 -13.57 13.98 -6.41
CA TYR A 227 -13.69 14.36 -4.99
C TYR A 227 -12.35 14.73 -4.32
N THR A 228 -11.31 15.02 -5.11
CA THR A 228 -9.96 15.34 -4.60
C THR A 228 -9.89 16.63 -3.78
N GLU A 229 -10.83 17.56 -3.95
CA GLU A 229 -10.91 18.76 -3.11
C GLU A 229 -11.62 18.50 -1.77
N GLN A 230 -12.53 17.53 -1.74
CA GLN A 230 -13.34 17.14 -0.59
C GLN A 230 -12.62 16.12 0.29
N PHE A 231 -11.84 15.22 -0.31
CA PHE A 231 -11.05 14.21 0.40
C PHE A 231 -9.62 14.23 -0.13
N LYS A 232 -8.68 14.61 0.73
CA LYS A 232 -7.28 14.82 0.34
C LYS A 232 -6.43 13.66 0.85
N PHE A 233 -5.91 12.85 -0.07
CA PHE A 233 -4.84 11.91 0.24
C PHE A 233 -3.55 12.70 0.44
N ARG A 234 -3.03 12.68 1.67
CA ARG A 234 -2.03 13.63 2.19
C ARG A 234 -2.60 15.03 2.39
N MET A 235 -2.82 15.37 3.65
CA MET A 235 -3.28 16.67 4.10
C MET A 235 -2.27 17.77 3.71
N PRO A 236 -2.72 19.01 3.48
CA PRO A 236 -1.83 20.13 3.16
C PRO A 236 -0.69 20.27 4.17
N GLY A 237 0.55 20.38 3.68
CA GLY A 237 1.75 20.49 4.53
C GLY A 237 2.27 19.17 5.11
N TYR A 238 1.67 18.03 4.77
CA TYR A 238 2.16 16.72 5.20
C TYR A 238 3.57 16.41 4.67
N THR A 239 4.40 15.84 5.53
CA THR A 239 5.68 15.23 5.17
C THR A 239 5.77 13.83 5.79
N THR A 240 6.50 12.92 5.15
CA THR A 240 6.64 11.52 5.64
C THR A 240 7.25 11.45 7.04
N SER A 241 8.09 12.42 7.42
CA SER A 241 8.64 12.52 8.78
C SER A 241 7.56 12.69 9.86
N MET A 242 6.32 13.06 9.53
CA MET A 242 5.26 13.22 10.52
C MET A 242 4.68 11.89 11.02
N LEU A 243 4.81 10.82 10.24
CA LEU A 243 4.35 9.46 10.60
C LEU A 243 5.50 8.47 10.82
N TYR A 244 6.71 8.79 10.39
CA TYR A 244 7.85 7.86 10.42
C TYR A 244 9.07 8.51 11.06
N VAL A 245 8.93 8.99 12.31
CA VAL A 245 10.04 9.60 13.06
C VAL A 245 11.03 8.51 13.49
N ASP A 246 12.22 8.57 12.88
CA ASP A 246 13.54 7.98 13.14
C ASP A 246 13.72 6.56 13.75
N GLU A 247 12.83 6.03 14.60
CA GLU A 247 12.96 4.66 15.13
C GLU A 247 12.79 3.60 14.02
N GLU A 248 12.03 3.89 12.97
CA GLU A 248 11.93 3.02 11.79
C GLU A 248 12.98 3.34 10.70
N ARG A 249 13.65 4.50 10.76
CA ARG A 249 14.84 4.73 9.92
C ARG A 249 16.04 3.94 10.44
N PHE A 250 16.15 3.75 11.75
CA PHE A 250 17.18 2.92 12.37
C PHE A 250 16.94 1.40 12.25
N ASN A 251 15.71 0.97 11.96
CA ASN A 251 15.35 -0.43 11.78
C ASN A 251 15.16 -0.87 10.31
N ARG A 252 15.69 -0.10 9.35
CA ARG A 252 15.94 -0.62 7.99
C ARG A 252 17.11 -1.60 7.92
N ASN A 253 17.77 -1.87 9.05
CA ASN A 253 18.76 -2.94 9.19
C ASN A 253 18.14 -4.33 9.47
N SER A 254 16.83 -4.45 9.68
CA SER A 254 16.16 -5.75 9.62
C SER A 254 15.82 -6.13 8.18
N ASN A 255 16.84 -6.14 7.31
CA ASN A 255 16.82 -6.93 6.09
C ASN A 255 17.01 -8.40 6.48
N ILE A 256 15.97 -9.00 7.04
CA ILE A 256 15.79 -10.45 6.99
C ILE A 256 14.38 -10.66 6.45
N PHE A 257 14.27 -10.67 5.12
CA PHE A 257 13.23 -11.45 4.47
C PHE A 257 13.52 -12.92 4.82
N ILE A 258 12.82 -13.47 5.82
CA ILE A 258 12.66 -14.93 5.87
C ILE A 258 11.68 -15.26 4.75
N ALA A 259 12.17 -15.33 3.52
CA ALA A 259 11.59 -16.24 2.55
C ALA A 259 11.60 -17.60 3.24
N ASN A 260 10.42 -18.16 3.49
CA ASN A 260 10.30 -19.49 4.08
C ASN A 260 11.17 -20.45 3.23
N PRO A 261 12.15 -21.17 3.81
CA PRO A 261 13.10 -22.02 3.07
C PRO A 261 12.43 -23.09 2.19
N LYS A 262 11.13 -23.33 2.39
CA LYS A 262 10.31 -24.24 1.56
C LYS A 262 9.97 -23.72 0.15
N MET A 263 10.32 -22.47 -0.20
CA MET A 263 10.14 -21.95 -1.57
C MET A 263 11.38 -22.08 -2.47
N PHE A 264 12.49 -22.61 -1.97
CA PHE A 264 13.63 -22.97 -2.81
C PHE A 264 13.87 -24.47 -2.68
N HIS A 265 13.23 -25.23 -3.56
CA HIS A 265 13.55 -26.65 -3.75
C HIS A 265 14.80 -26.84 -4.63
N ASP A 266 15.76 -25.92 -4.55
CA ASP A 266 17.09 -26.13 -5.12
C ASP A 266 18.16 -25.47 -4.25
N SER A 267 19.19 -26.24 -3.91
CA SER A 267 20.18 -25.98 -2.87
C SER A 267 21.26 -24.97 -3.28
N THR A 268 20.96 -23.98 -4.13
CA THR A 268 21.98 -23.20 -4.85
C THR A 268 21.84 -21.67 -4.79
N THR A 269 20.86 -21.12 -4.08
CA THR A 269 20.68 -19.65 -3.96
C THR A 269 21.44 -19.07 -2.76
N GLN A 270 22.30 -18.07 -2.99
CA GLN A 270 22.97 -17.29 -1.93
C GLN A 270 22.56 -15.82 -1.96
N LEU A 271 22.25 -15.26 -0.78
CA LEU A 271 22.01 -13.84 -0.58
C LEU A 271 23.36 -13.14 -0.37
N ILE A 272 23.68 -12.11 -1.16
CA ILE A 272 24.92 -11.32 -1.01
C ILE A 272 24.52 -9.91 -0.57
N SER A 273 24.78 -9.56 0.70
CA SER A 273 24.55 -8.21 1.22
C SER A 273 25.68 -7.26 0.78
N SER A 274 25.36 -6.02 0.42
CA SER A 274 26.34 -4.93 0.36
C SER A 274 26.25 -4.05 1.61
N ASN A 275 27.33 -3.33 1.92
CA ASN A 275 27.44 -2.43 3.07
C ASN A 275 26.77 -1.05 2.85
N GLU A 276 25.93 -0.89 1.83
CA GLU A 276 25.24 0.36 1.49
C GLU A 276 23.73 0.22 1.76
N PRO A 277 23.13 1.07 2.60
CA PRO A 277 21.82 0.82 3.24
C PRO A 277 20.60 0.81 2.30
N ASP A 278 20.74 1.16 1.02
CA ASP A 278 19.64 1.26 0.05
C ASP A 278 19.70 0.25 -1.12
N ASN A 279 20.65 -0.70 -1.14
CA ASN A 279 20.84 -1.64 -2.25
C ASN A 279 20.69 -3.11 -1.81
N CYS A 280 19.91 -3.89 -2.57
CA CYS A 280 19.81 -5.36 -2.43
C CYS A 280 20.19 -6.05 -3.74
N PHE A 281 21.05 -7.07 -3.66
CA PHE A 281 21.49 -7.87 -4.80
C PHE A 281 20.94 -9.30 -4.70
N VAL A 282 20.43 -9.82 -5.82
CA VAL A 282 20.01 -11.22 -5.93
C VAL A 282 20.74 -11.83 -7.12
N GLN A 283 21.51 -12.89 -6.87
CA GLN A 283 22.25 -13.62 -7.90
C GLN A 283 21.57 -14.97 -8.16
N ASN A 284 21.27 -15.25 -9.44
CA ASN A 284 20.96 -16.60 -9.92
C ASN A 284 22.06 -17.01 -10.93
N GLN A 285 22.35 -18.31 -11.06
CA GLN A 285 23.58 -18.81 -11.73
C GLN A 285 23.79 -18.31 -13.18
N ASN A 286 22.76 -17.82 -13.88
CA ASN A 286 22.90 -17.27 -15.23
C ASN A 286 22.34 -15.85 -15.43
N GLU A 287 21.80 -15.21 -14.40
CA GLU A 287 21.22 -13.86 -14.49
C GLU A 287 21.45 -13.09 -13.19
N ILE A 288 22.10 -11.93 -13.30
CA ILE A 288 22.17 -10.96 -12.21
C ILE A 288 21.08 -9.92 -12.46
N MET A 289 20.04 -9.91 -11.62
CA MET A 289 19.09 -8.81 -11.61
C MET A 289 19.57 -7.74 -10.62
N ILE A 290 19.98 -6.60 -11.14
CA ILE A 290 20.36 -5.43 -10.34
C ILE A 290 19.15 -4.48 -10.33
N SER A 291 18.55 -4.29 -9.15
CA SER A 291 17.52 -3.26 -8.96
C SER A 291 18.10 -2.11 -8.15
N LEU A 292 18.29 -0.96 -8.79
CA LEU A 292 18.80 0.26 -8.15
C LEU A 292 17.65 1.17 -7.71
N TYR A 293 17.74 1.70 -6.50
CA TYR A 293 16.76 2.64 -5.95
C TYR A 293 17.43 3.97 -5.62
N LYS A 294 16.77 5.09 -5.99
CA LYS A 294 17.19 6.43 -5.58
C LYS A 294 15.96 7.21 -5.10
N ASN A 295 16.02 7.76 -3.88
CA ASN A 295 14.92 8.53 -3.27
C ASN A 295 13.56 7.80 -3.31
N SER A 296 13.55 6.50 -3.01
CA SER A 296 12.33 5.66 -3.00
C SER A 296 11.60 5.55 -4.35
N LYS A 297 12.24 5.95 -5.47
CA LYS A 297 11.81 5.58 -6.81
C LYS A 297 12.70 4.44 -7.30
N ARG A 298 12.06 3.37 -7.79
CA ARG A 298 12.74 2.34 -8.57
C ARG A 298 13.29 3.04 -9.83
N LEU A 299 14.60 3.00 -10.03
CA LEU A 299 15.14 3.30 -11.33
C LEU A 299 14.78 2.10 -12.21
N ILE A 300 13.74 2.22 -13.02
CA ILE A 300 13.33 1.16 -13.93
C ILE A 300 14.39 1.11 -15.02
N TYR A 301 15.33 0.19 -14.88
CA TYR A 301 16.15 -0.27 -15.98
C TYR A 301 15.55 -1.58 -16.43
N ASP A 302 14.86 -1.55 -17.58
CA ASP A 302 14.34 -2.77 -18.17
C ASP A 302 15.51 -3.69 -18.56
N ASN A 303 15.53 -4.86 -17.92
CA ASN A 303 16.23 -6.06 -18.34
C ASN A 303 17.61 -5.85 -18.97
N ILE A 304 18.60 -5.43 -18.17
CA ILE A 304 19.99 -5.75 -18.48
C ILE A 304 20.24 -7.18 -18.02
N THR A 305 19.87 -8.14 -18.86
CA THR A 305 20.33 -9.52 -18.70
C THR A 305 21.81 -9.53 -19.09
N LEU A 306 22.70 -9.87 -18.16
CA LEU A 306 24.13 -10.07 -18.46
C LEU A 306 24.37 -11.06 -19.61
N ALA A 307 23.41 -11.97 -19.86
CA ALA A 307 23.40 -12.86 -21.02
C ALA A 307 23.41 -12.13 -22.38
N LYS A 308 22.94 -10.88 -22.48
CA LYS A 308 23.06 -10.07 -23.71
C LYS A 308 24.43 -9.42 -23.88
N ILE A 309 25.23 -9.30 -22.81
CA ILE A 309 26.58 -8.74 -22.86
C ILE A 309 27.62 -9.82 -23.19
N VAL A 310 27.36 -11.08 -22.83
CA VAL A 310 28.30 -12.19 -23.09
C VAL A 310 28.34 -12.60 -24.57
N ASN A 311 27.31 -12.27 -25.38
CA ASN A 311 27.29 -12.63 -26.80
C ASN A 311 27.91 -11.57 -27.75
N THR A 312 28.45 -10.47 -27.23
CA THR A 312 29.26 -9.52 -28.00
C THR A 312 30.75 -9.74 -27.71
N THR A 313 31.24 -10.97 -27.89
CA THR A 313 32.68 -11.26 -27.93
C THR A 313 33.30 -10.99 -29.31
N ASN A 314 32.50 -10.59 -30.30
CA ASN A 314 32.99 -10.10 -31.58
C ASN A 314 32.62 -8.61 -31.66
N ASN A 315 33.63 -7.75 -31.66
CA ASN A 315 33.60 -6.28 -31.64
C ASN A 315 32.75 -5.63 -32.76
N ASP A 316 31.43 -5.82 -32.76
CA ASP A 316 30.52 -5.20 -33.72
C ASP A 316 29.33 -4.57 -32.97
N PHE A 317 29.46 -3.27 -32.67
CA PHE A 317 28.45 -2.46 -31.97
C PHE A 317 27.42 -1.83 -32.93
N SER A 318 27.29 -2.36 -34.15
CA SER A 318 26.47 -1.75 -35.21
C SER A 318 24.96 -1.98 -35.08
N ASN A 319 24.47 -2.79 -34.13
CA ASN A 319 23.05 -3.16 -34.02
C ASN A 319 22.47 -3.08 -32.59
N ILE A 320 22.79 -2.04 -31.82
CA ILE A 320 21.99 -1.70 -30.62
C ILE A 320 20.89 -0.74 -31.07
N ASP A 321 19.80 -1.31 -31.59
CA ASP A 321 18.56 -0.56 -31.83
C ASP A 321 17.81 -0.42 -30.50
N GLY A 322 18.02 0.72 -29.87
CA GLY A 322 17.29 1.17 -28.70
C GLY A 322 17.34 2.69 -28.69
N ASN A 323 16.22 3.32 -29.03
CA ASN A 323 16.00 4.75 -28.89
C ASN A 323 16.36 5.18 -27.46
N HIS A 324 17.56 5.73 -27.21
CA HIS A 324 17.90 6.79 -26.24
C HIS A 324 19.41 7.10 -26.26
N ASN A 325 19.73 8.40 -26.18
CA ASN A 325 21.04 9.10 -26.15
C ASN A 325 22.33 8.27 -26.35
N GLN A 326 22.95 8.47 -27.52
CA GLN A 326 24.27 7.92 -27.90
C GLN A 326 25.39 8.21 -26.88
N ASP A 327 25.34 9.36 -26.18
CA ASP A 327 26.37 9.72 -25.20
C ASP A 327 26.41 8.76 -24.00
N THR A 328 25.24 8.30 -23.53
CA THR A 328 25.10 7.37 -22.40
C THR A 328 25.66 5.97 -22.72
N ASN A 329 25.49 5.51 -23.96
CA ASN A 329 25.99 4.20 -24.40
C ASN A 329 27.52 4.22 -24.60
N ILE A 330 28.09 5.36 -25.02
CA ILE A 330 29.54 5.55 -25.13
C ILE A 330 30.18 5.51 -23.74
N GLU A 331 29.57 6.18 -22.77
CA GLU A 331 30.06 6.25 -21.39
C GLU A 331 30.06 4.88 -20.70
N ILE A 332 29.01 4.08 -20.91
CA ILE A 332 28.90 2.70 -20.40
C ILE A 332 29.94 1.78 -21.06
N SER A 333 30.17 1.88 -22.37
CA SER A 333 31.17 1.02 -23.04
C SER A 333 32.60 1.33 -22.60
N LYS A 334 32.89 2.59 -22.27
CA LYS A 334 34.20 3.03 -21.76
C LYS A 334 34.45 2.51 -20.34
N ILE A 335 33.44 2.59 -19.47
CA ILE A 335 33.46 2.06 -18.11
C ILE A 335 33.66 0.53 -18.14
N LEU A 336 32.95 -0.19 -19.01
CA LEU A 336 33.06 -1.64 -19.14
C LEU A 336 34.42 -2.10 -19.72
N SER A 337 35.04 -1.32 -20.60
CA SER A 337 36.37 -1.60 -21.16
C SER A 337 37.50 -1.36 -20.13
N GLU A 338 37.34 -0.37 -19.26
CA GLU A 338 38.23 -0.15 -18.11
C GLU A 338 38.06 -1.24 -17.04
N MET A 339 36.86 -1.77 -16.85
CA MET A 339 36.57 -2.90 -15.95
C MET A 339 37.27 -4.19 -16.36
N MET A 340 37.34 -4.49 -17.66
CA MET A 340 37.99 -5.73 -18.15
C MET A 340 39.51 -5.68 -18.09
N ASN A 341 40.11 -4.49 -18.20
CA ASN A 341 41.57 -4.35 -18.25
C ASN A 341 42.25 -4.20 -16.87
N ASN A 342 41.55 -3.72 -15.83
CA ASN A 342 42.20 -3.29 -14.58
C ASN A 342 41.85 -4.09 -13.32
N SER A 343 41.12 -5.22 -13.41
CA SER A 343 40.79 -6.06 -12.23
C SER A 343 40.20 -5.28 -11.04
N ILE A 344 39.42 -4.23 -11.33
CA ILE A 344 38.85 -3.34 -10.32
C ILE A 344 37.68 -4.04 -9.63
N THR A 345 37.65 -4.01 -8.31
CA THR A 345 36.58 -4.66 -7.53
C THR A 345 35.27 -3.86 -7.61
N ILE A 346 34.13 -4.56 -7.56
CA ILE A 346 32.77 -3.96 -7.64
C ILE A 346 32.58 -2.79 -6.65
N ASN A 347 33.28 -2.81 -5.52
CA ASN A 347 33.22 -1.75 -4.50
C ASN A 347 33.91 -0.44 -4.93
N GLU A 348 34.99 -0.49 -5.71
CA GLU A 348 35.69 0.70 -6.22
C GLU A 348 34.92 1.38 -7.37
N ILE A 349 34.12 0.60 -8.10
CA ILE A 349 33.23 1.07 -9.18
C ILE A 349 32.10 1.93 -8.62
N ILE A 350 31.48 1.48 -7.52
CA ILE A 350 30.40 2.21 -6.84
C ILE A 350 30.91 3.56 -6.30
N TYR A 351 32.14 3.61 -5.79
CA TYR A 351 32.75 4.83 -5.27
C TYR A 351 32.98 5.90 -6.36
N ASN A 352 33.41 5.50 -7.56
CA ASN A 352 33.66 6.44 -8.66
C ASN A 352 32.38 6.90 -9.37
N PHE A 353 31.35 6.05 -9.44
CA PHE A 353 30.06 6.38 -10.07
C PHE A 353 29.19 7.32 -9.21
N ILE A 354 29.38 7.33 -7.89
CA ILE A 354 28.68 8.27 -6.99
C ILE A 354 29.34 9.66 -6.98
N LYS A 355 30.60 9.77 -7.43
CA LYS A 355 31.40 11.01 -7.39
C LYS A 355 31.22 11.91 -8.62
N HIS A 356 30.62 11.40 -9.69
CA HIS A 356 30.23 12.13 -10.92
C HIS A 356 28.71 12.15 -11.04
#